data_AF-A0A2R4X2M7-F1
#
_entry.id   AF-A0A2R4X2M7-F1
#
_cell.length_a   1.000
_cell.length_b   1.000
_cell.length_c   1.000
_cell.angle_alpha   90.00
_cell.angle_beta   90.00
_cell.angle_gamma   90.00
#
_symmetry.space_group_name_H-M   'P 1'
#
loop_
_entity.id
_entity.type
_entity.pdbx_description
1 polymer ?
#
loop_
_entity_poly.entity_id
_entity_poly.type
_entity_poly.pdbx_seq_one_letter_code
_entity_poly.pdbx_strand_id
1 'polypeptide(L)'
;MGTNVRHGTIEGAATVDRSIGRIVGIASALVVFNILLMWLVSFTPIAPLVTPLLFANYFVTIGFFVVTVGGGFWIANLGLERGSGILTGAGVTLTQAGYGLFGAAILAIAGSQLGLSASMRLAGIGIAALITAAITAVVTVIVFSTDHSFERWQTYAFGGFIGGMALGAVGYFVNPMLIALAGVIFFLAFVCDLTYEIWAVREDYHASDLRSAIGIYVAVMGVFIHVLQWVLRILALLDN
;
A
#
# COMPACT_ATOMS: atom_id res chain seq x y z
N MET A 1 55.09 8.25 33.71
CA MET A 1 54.75 7.10 32.83
C MET A 1 53.25 6.92 32.92
N GLY A 2 52.43 7.43 32.01
CA GLY A 2 52.43 7.22 30.57
C GLY A 2 51.13 6.46 30.23
N THR A 3 50.04 7.22 30.06
CA THR A 3 48.69 6.74 29.74
C THR A 3 48.67 6.15 28.33
N ASN A 4 48.40 4.85 28.18
CA ASN A 4 48.10 4.23 26.89
C ASN A 4 46.60 4.28 26.62
N VAL A 5 46.14 5.40 26.05
CA VAL A 5 44.85 5.48 25.36
C VAL A 5 45.04 4.77 24.02
N ARG A 6 44.53 3.54 23.89
CA ARG A 6 44.37 2.93 22.57
C ARG A 6 43.19 3.62 21.89
N HIS A 7 43.50 4.57 21.03
CA HIS A 7 42.65 5.02 19.95
C HIS A 7 42.40 3.82 19.02
N GLY A 8 41.32 3.09 19.29
CA GLY A 8 40.74 2.17 18.32
C GLY A 8 39.87 2.99 17.39
N THR A 9 40.44 3.39 16.26
CA THR A 9 39.70 3.81 15.08
C THR A 9 38.65 2.73 14.81
N ILE A 10 37.36 3.06 14.93
CA ILE A 10 36.31 2.23 14.34
C ILE A 10 36.53 2.35 12.84
N GLU A 11 37.28 1.39 12.28
CA GLU A 11 37.35 1.17 10.84
C GLU A 11 35.92 1.12 10.33
N GLY A 12 35.65 1.99 9.36
CA GLY A 12 34.32 2.16 8.79
C GLY A 12 33.75 0.81 8.41
N ALA A 13 32.73 0.39 9.17
CA ALA A 13 31.74 -0.52 8.64
C ALA A 13 31.34 0.10 7.30
N ALA A 14 31.60 -0.62 6.20
CA ALA A 14 31.17 -0.21 4.89
C ALA A 14 29.66 -0.01 4.96
N THR A 15 29.23 1.24 5.14
CA THR A 15 27.84 1.63 5.00
C THR A 15 27.53 1.29 3.56
N VAL A 16 26.72 0.25 3.35
CA VAL A 16 26.15 0.00 2.04
C VAL A 16 25.41 1.28 1.69
N ASP A 17 25.97 2.06 0.75
CA ASP A 17 25.37 3.31 0.32
C ASP A 17 24.07 2.95 -0.38
N ARG A 18 22.98 2.96 0.39
CA ARG A 18 21.67 2.61 -0.11
C ARG A 18 21.24 3.63 -1.12
N SER A 19 20.92 3.16 -2.31
CA SER A 19 20.42 4.05 -3.35
C SER A 19 18.95 4.37 -3.07
N ILE A 20 18.69 5.45 -2.32
CA ILE A 20 17.33 6.00 -2.11
C ILE A 20 16.63 6.15 -3.47
N GLY A 21 17.36 6.65 -4.49
CA GLY A 21 16.85 6.76 -5.86
C GLY A 21 16.40 5.43 -6.45
N ARG A 22 17.12 4.32 -6.18
CA ARG A 22 16.73 2.97 -6.60
C ARG A 22 15.49 2.48 -5.87
N ILE A 23 15.40 2.67 -4.55
CA ILE A 23 14.23 2.29 -3.74
C ILE A 23 12.98 3.00 -4.26
N VAL A 24 13.07 4.33 -4.39
CA VAL A 24 11.98 5.17 -4.90
C VAL A 24 11.63 4.78 -6.34
N GLY A 25 12.63 4.54 -7.19
CA GLY A 25 12.43 4.14 -8.57
C GLY A 25 11.67 2.81 -8.71
N ILE A 26 12.07 1.79 -7.93
CA ILE A 26 11.39 0.49 -7.94
C ILE A 26 9.97 0.60 -7.39
N ALA A 27 9.78 1.27 -6.24
CA ALA A 27 8.46 1.44 -5.64
C ALA A 27 7.51 2.18 -6.60
N SER A 28 7.99 3.27 -7.22
CA SER A 28 7.22 4.06 -8.19
C SER A 28 6.86 3.23 -9.43
N ALA A 29 7.80 2.42 -9.95
CA ALA A 29 7.53 1.54 -11.08
C ALA A 29 6.46 0.50 -10.75
N LEU A 30 6.50 -0.09 -9.55
CA LEU A 30 5.49 -1.04 -9.07
C LEU A 30 4.11 -0.39 -8.93
N VAL A 31 4.05 0.86 -8.42
CA VAL A 31 2.80 1.64 -8.31
C VAL A 31 2.22 1.94 -9.68
N VAL A 32 3.02 2.49 -10.60
CA VAL A 32 2.58 2.84 -11.95
C VAL A 32 2.11 1.60 -12.70
N PHE A 33 2.87 0.50 -12.63
CA PHE A 33 2.48 -0.76 -13.23
C PHE A 33 1.14 -1.26 -12.68
N ASN A 34 0.92 -1.17 -11.36
CA ASN A 34 -0.33 -1.61 -10.77
C ASN A 34 -1.53 -0.74 -11.19
N ILE A 35 -1.37 0.58 -11.23
CA ILE A 35 -2.42 1.50 -11.72
C ILE A 35 -2.78 1.20 -13.17
N LEU A 36 -1.78 0.96 -14.03
CA LEU A 36 -2.01 0.54 -15.40
C LEU A 36 -2.73 -0.82 -15.47
N LEU A 37 -2.34 -1.77 -14.63
CA LEU A 37 -3.01 -3.07 -14.53
C LEU A 37 -4.48 -2.91 -14.13
N MET A 38 -4.80 -2.11 -13.12
CA MET A 38 -6.18 -1.81 -12.72
C MET A 38 -6.98 -1.22 -13.88
N TRP A 39 -6.41 -0.22 -14.55
CA TRP A 39 -7.05 0.46 -15.68
C TRP A 39 -7.35 -0.52 -16.80
N LEU A 40 -6.34 -1.26 -17.27
CA LEU A 40 -6.49 -2.21 -18.39
C LEU A 40 -7.48 -3.32 -18.05
N VAL A 41 -7.34 -3.94 -16.87
CA VAL A 41 -8.23 -5.03 -16.44
C VAL A 41 -9.67 -4.55 -16.30
N SER A 42 -9.91 -3.29 -15.94
CA SER A 42 -11.27 -2.72 -15.81
C SER A 42 -12.09 -2.71 -17.11
N PHE A 43 -11.43 -2.84 -18.28
CA PHE A 43 -12.09 -2.95 -19.59
C PHE A 43 -12.24 -4.39 -20.09
N THR A 44 -11.72 -5.36 -19.34
CA THR A 44 -11.81 -6.78 -19.70
C THR A 44 -13.03 -7.45 -19.08
N PRO A 45 -13.47 -8.61 -19.61
CA PRO A 45 -14.51 -9.42 -18.97
C PRO A 45 -14.14 -9.94 -17.57
N ILE A 46 -12.87 -9.85 -17.17
CA ILE A 46 -12.41 -10.24 -15.84
C ILE A 46 -13.04 -9.33 -14.78
N ALA A 47 -13.05 -8.01 -15.00
CA ALA A 47 -13.56 -7.05 -14.02
C ALA A 47 -15.03 -7.30 -13.61
N PRO A 48 -16.00 -7.45 -14.53
CA PRO A 48 -17.38 -7.78 -14.16
C PRO A 48 -17.53 -9.20 -13.60
N LEU A 49 -16.60 -10.13 -13.86
CA LEU A 49 -16.62 -11.47 -13.26
C LEU A 49 -16.11 -11.46 -11.81
N VAL A 50 -15.03 -10.72 -11.52
CA VAL A 50 -14.44 -10.67 -10.17
C VAL A 50 -15.18 -9.72 -9.24
N THR A 51 -15.80 -8.66 -9.77
CA THR A 51 -16.54 -7.66 -8.96
C THR A 51 -17.60 -8.28 -8.05
N PRO A 52 -18.56 -9.10 -8.55
CA PRO A 52 -19.59 -9.68 -7.70
C PRO A 52 -19.02 -10.68 -6.69
N LEU A 53 -17.89 -11.32 -6.98
CA LEU A 53 -17.21 -12.23 -6.06
C LEU A 53 -16.48 -11.45 -4.95
N LEU A 54 -15.65 -10.48 -5.34
CA LEU A 54 -14.85 -9.66 -4.43
C LEU A 54 -15.70 -8.87 -3.45
N PHE A 55 -16.86 -8.38 -3.90
CA PHE A 55 -17.78 -7.58 -3.10
C PHE A 55 -19.05 -8.35 -2.71
N ALA A 56 -19.05 -9.68 -2.79
CA ALA A 56 -20.19 -10.52 -2.39
C ALA A 56 -20.60 -10.27 -0.94
N ASN A 57 -19.61 -10.17 -0.05
CA ASN A 57 -19.78 -9.75 1.33
C ASN A 57 -18.45 -9.24 1.87
N TYR A 58 -18.51 -8.60 3.03
CA TYR A 58 -17.35 -8.02 3.71
C TYR A 58 -16.21 -9.03 3.93
N PHE A 59 -16.51 -10.25 4.37
CA PHE A 59 -15.50 -11.26 4.68
C PHE A 59 -14.75 -11.76 3.46
N VAL A 60 -15.42 -11.90 2.32
CA VAL A 60 -14.78 -12.28 1.07
C VAL A 60 -13.82 -11.18 0.60
N THR A 61 -14.24 -9.92 0.70
CA THR A 61 -13.40 -8.76 0.37
C THR A 61 -12.13 -8.74 1.22
N ILE A 62 -12.28 -8.85 2.54
CA ILE A 62 -11.16 -8.87 3.49
C ILE A 62 -10.27 -10.09 3.28
N GLY A 63 -10.86 -11.28 3.14
CA GLY A 63 -10.13 -12.53 2.93
C GLY A 63 -9.28 -12.47 1.65
N PHE A 64 -9.85 -11.97 0.55
CA PHE A 64 -9.11 -11.74 -0.68
C PHE A 64 -7.91 -10.80 -0.46
N PHE A 65 -8.12 -9.67 0.22
CA PHE A 65 -7.07 -8.69 0.45
C PHE A 65 -5.96 -9.24 1.36
N VAL A 66 -6.32 -9.93 2.45
CA VAL A 66 -5.36 -10.59 3.35
C VAL A 66 -4.54 -11.64 2.60
N VAL A 67 -5.17 -12.48 1.78
CA VAL A 67 -4.47 -13.54 1.04
C VAL A 67 -3.57 -12.95 -0.05
N THR A 68 -4.07 -12.00 -0.84
CA THR A 68 -3.32 -11.50 -1.99
C THR A 68 -2.28 -10.47 -1.61
N VAL A 69 -2.64 -9.44 -0.83
CA VAL A 69 -1.73 -8.35 -0.46
C VAL A 69 -0.89 -8.75 0.75
N GLY A 70 -1.53 -9.17 1.85
CA GLY A 70 -0.81 -9.60 3.06
C GLY A 70 0.03 -10.84 2.82
N GLY A 71 -0.56 -11.88 2.21
CA GLY A 71 0.14 -13.11 1.85
C GLY A 71 1.19 -12.90 0.77
N GLY A 72 0.92 -12.08 -0.25
CA GLY A 72 1.91 -11.73 -1.27
C GLY A 72 3.12 -11.00 -0.70
N PHE A 73 2.91 -10.03 0.19
CA PHE A 73 3.97 -9.33 0.90
C PHE A 73 4.80 -10.28 1.77
N TRP A 74 4.14 -11.17 2.51
CA TRP A 74 4.82 -12.17 3.33
C TRP A 74 5.67 -13.13 2.49
N ILE A 75 5.14 -13.66 1.38
CA ILE A 75 5.87 -14.53 0.45
C ILE A 75 7.07 -13.79 -0.16
N ALA A 76 6.89 -12.51 -0.51
CA ALA A 76 7.97 -11.71 -1.09
C ALA A 76 9.13 -11.54 -0.11
N ASN A 77 8.84 -11.20 1.15
CA ASN A 77 9.84 -11.05 2.20
C ASN A 77 10.52 -12.38 2.54
N LEU A 78 9.75 -13.47 2.63
CA LEU A 78 10.30 -14.82 2.81
C LEU A 78 11.27 -15.19 1.67
N GLY A 79 10.95 -14.78 0.44
CA GLY A 79 11.83 -14.93 -0.71
C GLY A 79 13.15 -14.18 -0.54
N LEU A 80 13.10 -12.92 -0.09
CA LEU A 80 14.28 -12.09 0.15
C LEU A 80 15.16 -12.66 1.27
N GLU A 81 14.55 -13.07 2.38
CA GLU A 81 15.26 -13.69 3.52
C GLU A 81 15.98 -14.98 3.12
N ARG A 82 15.37 -15.76 2.22
CA ARG A 82 15.93 -17.02 1.70
C ARG A 82 16.83 -16.85 0.48
N GLY A 83 17.04 -15.62 -0.01
CA GLY A 83 17.78 -15.37 -1.25
C GLY A 83 17.12 -15.96 -2.51
N SER A 84 15.81 -16.20 -2.48
CA SER A 84 15.04 -16.78 -3.58
C SER A 84 14.32 -15.69 -4.39
N GLY A 85 14.87 -15.38 -5.57
CA GLY A 85 14.24 -14.44 -6.52
C GLY A 85 12.87 -14.93 -7.03
N ILE A 86 12.67 -16.24 -7.14
CA ILE A 86 11.39 -16.84 -7.58
C ILE A 86 10.30 -16.59 -6.54
N LEU A 87 10.55 -16.88 -5.26
CA LEU A 87 9.59 -16.60 -4.20
C LEU A 87 9.33 -15.11 -4.07
N THR A 88 10.37 -14.28 -4.16
CA THR A 88 10.25 -12.82 -4.15
C THR A 88 9.31 -12.34 -5.25
N GLY A 89 9.58 -12.77 -6.50
CA GLY A 89 8.77 -12.41 -7.67
C GLY A 89 7.34 -12.93 -7.59
N ALA A 90 7.12 -14.14 -7.06
CA ALA A 90 5.79 -14.71 -6.86
C ALA A 90 4.98 -13.89 -5.85
N GLY A 91 5.59 -13.50 -4.72
CA GLY A 91 4.95 -12.64 -3.73
C GLY A 91 4.58 -11.26 -4.29
N VAL A 92 5.51 -10.61 -4.98
CA VAL A 92 5.25 -9.32 -5.66
C VAL A 92 4.12 -9.47 -6.68
N THR A 93 4.14 -10.53 -7.49
CA THR A 93 3.09 -10.79 -8.49
C THR A 93 1.72 -11.02 -7.84
N LEU A 94 1.67 -11.73 -6.72
CA LEU A 94 0.43 -11.97 -5.98
C LEU A 94 -0.14 -10.66 -5.40
N THR A 95 0.71 -9.82 -4.82
CA THR A 95 0.33 -8.48 -4.34
C THR A 95 -0.15 -7.58 -5.49
N GLN A 96 0.56 -7.62 -6.63
CA GLN A 96 0.21 -6.88 -7.83
C GLN A 96 -1.16 -7.32 -8.38
N ALA A 97 -1.42 -8.62 -8.43
CA ALA A 97 -2.73 -9.16 -8.80
C ALA A 97 -3.82 -8.74 -7.81
N GLY A 98 -3.53 -8.77 -6.51
CA GLY A 98 -4.45 -8.34 -5.46
C GLY A 98 -4.94 -6.90 -5.66
N TYR A 99 -4.01 -5.94 -5.64
CA TYR A 99 -4.35 -4.54 -5.87
C TYR A 99 -4.93 -4.29 -7.27
N GLY A 100 -4.38 -4.94 -8.30
CA GLY A 100 -4.81 -4.80 -9.69
C GLY A 100 -6.28 -5.20 -9.88
N LEU A 101 -6.66 -6.38 -9.38
CA LEU A 101 -8.04 -6.87 -9.46
C LEU A 101 -8.98 -6.05 -8.59
N PHE A 102 -8.56 -5.68 -7.37
CA PHE A 102 -9.37 -4.87 -6.47
C PHE A 102 -9.67 -3.49 -7.06
N GLY A 103 -8.66 -2.80 -7.57
CA GLY A 103 -8.80 -1.51 -8.23
C GLY A 103 -9.58 -1.60 -9.54
N ALA A 104 -9.37 -2.64 -10.35
CA ALA A 104 -10.17 -2.87 -11.54
C ALA A 104 -11.67 -3.06 -11.22
N ALA A 105 -11.98 -3.78 -10.14
CA ALA A 105 -13.35 -3.96 -9.68
C ALA A 105 -13.98 -2.65 -9.19
N ILE A 106 -13.22 -1.80 -8.47
CA ILE A 106 -13.66 -0.43 -8.11
C ILE A 106 -13.98 0.39 -9.36
N LEU A 107 -13.11 0.37 -10.37
CA LEU A 107 -13.31 1.11 -11.62
C LEU A 107 -14.48 0.56 -12.46
N ALA A 108 -14.75 -0.74 -12.39
CA ALA A 108 -15.90 -1.36 -13.04
C ALA A 108 -17.21 -0.98 -12.34
N ILE A 109 -17.25 -0.97 -11.01
CA ILE A 109 -18.37 -0.45 -10.22
C ILE A 109 -18.62 1.02 -10.55
N ALA A 110 -17.56 1.82 -10.63
CA ALA A 110 -17.68 3.25 -10.94
C ALA A 110 -18.34 3.49 -12.30
N GLY A 111 -18.06 2.66 -13.31
CA GLY A 111 -18.72 2.78 -14.62
C GLY A 111 -20.15 2.23 -14.64
N SER A 112 -20.36 1.06 -14.02
CA SER A 112 -21.64 0.33 -14.12
C SER A 112 -22.70 0.77 -13.12
N GLN A 113 -22.31 1.13 -11.90
CA GLN A 113 -23.21 1.50 -10.81
C GLN A 113 -23.24 3.01 -10.55
N LEU A 114 -22.08 3.68 -10.63
CA LEU A 114 -22.00 5.13 -10.42
C LEU A 114 -22.19 5.96 -11.71
N GLY A 115 -22.36 5.31 -12.86
CA GLY A 115 -22.59 5.98 -14.16
C GLY A 115 -21.40 6.74 -14.73
N LEU A 116 -20.20 6.62 -14.15
CA LEU A 116 -19.05 7.42 -14.57
C LEU A 116 -18.52 6.97 -15.94
N SER A 117 -18.37 7.93 -16.84
CA SER A 117 -17.71 7.73 -18.13
C SER A 117 -16.25 7.26 -17.97
N ALA A 118 -15.67 6.69 -19.03
CA ALA A 118 -14.27 6.26 -19.01
C ALA A 118 -13.29 7.42 -18.72
N SER A 119 -13.55 8.62 -19.28
CA SER A 119 -12.74 9.82 -19.03
C SER A 119 -12.82 10.27 -17.58
N MET A 120 -13.99 10.20 -16.94
CA MET A 120 -14.13 10.53 -15.52
C MET A 120 -13.42 9.52 -14.61
N ARG A 121 -13.47 8.23 -14.93
CA ARG A 121 -12.72 7.21 -14.20
C ARG A 121 -11.21 7.43 -14.32
N LEU A 122 -10.73 7.79 -15.51
CA LEU A 122 -9.33 8.15 -15.73
C LEU A 122 -8.92 9.42 -14.97
N ALA A 123 -9.77 10.46 -14.98
CA ALA A 123 -9.58 11.65 -14.16
C ALA A 123 -9.51 11.31 -12.67
N GLY A 124 -10.39 10.40 -12.20
CA GLY A 124 -10.39 9.91 -10.83
C GLY A 124 -9.08 9.21 -10.43
N ILE A 125 -8.52 8.38 -11.32
CA ILE A 125 -7.18 7.78 -11.12
C ILE A 125 -6.12 8.86 -11.01
N GLY A 126 -6.13 9.85 -11.90
CA GLY A 126 -5.17 10.97 -11.89
C GLY A 126 -5.23 11.78 -10.59
N ILE A 127 -6.44 12.16 -10.16
CA ILE A 127 -6.66 12.88 -8.90
C ILE A 127 -6.21 12.03 -7.70
N ALA A 128 -6.57 10.75 -7.67
CA ALA A 128 -6.18 9.86 -6.58
C ALA A 128 -4.65 9.66 -6.50
N ALA A 129 -3.99 9.55 -7.64
CA ALA A 129 -2.53 9.47 -7.72
C ALA A 129 -1.87 10.75 -7.20
N LEU A 130 -2.38 11.93 -7.56
CA LEU A 130 -1.87 13.22 -7.08
C LEU A 130 -2.05 13.38 -5.56
N ILE A 131 -3.24 13.05 -5.03
CA ILE A 131 -3.50 13.11 -3.59
C ILE A 131 -2.60 12.13 -2.84
N THR A 132 -2.44 10.91 -3.34
CA THR A 132 -1.57 9.90 -2.72
C THR A 132 -0.11 10.34 -2.75
N ALA A 133 0.36 10.91 -3.86
CA ALA A 133 1.70 11.48 -3.96
C ALA A 133 1.89 12.64 -2.97
N ALA A 134 0.89 13.51 -2.80
CA ALA A 134 0.93 14.58 -1.81
C ALA A 134 0.99 14.04 -0.37
N ILE A 135 0.18 13.04 -0.02
CA ILE A 135 0.25 12.36 1.29
C ILE A 135 1.64 11.77 1.50
N THR A 136 2.16 11.04 0.51
CA THR A 136 3.50 10.42 0.57
C THR A 136 4.59 11.48 0.75
N ALA A 137 4.50 12.61 0.05
CA ALA A 137 5.44 13.72 0.18
C ALA A 137 5.38 14.36 1.58
N VAL A 138 4.17 14.59 2.12
CA VAL A 138 3.99 15.12 3.49
C VAL A 138 4.57 14.16 4.51
N VAL A 139 4.28 12.86 4.41
CA VAL A 139 4.84 11.83 5.30
C VAL A 139 6.37 11.81 5.20
N THR A 140 6.92 11.89 3.98
CA THR A 140 8.38 11.96 3.77
C THR A 140 8.98 13.18 4.43
N VAL A 141 8.40 14.37 4.22
CA VAL A 141 8.89 15.61 4.85
C VAL A 141 8.83 15.49 6.37
N ILE A 142 7.73 14.97 6.94
CA ILE A 142 7.61 14.75 8.38
C ILE A 142 8.73 13.82 8.83
N VAL A 143 8.82 12.60 8.30
CA VAL A 143 9.82 11.62 8.71
C VAL A 143 11.23 12.17 8.59
N PHE A 144 11.62 12.82 7.50
CA PHE A 144 12.99 13.32 7.33
C PHE A 144 13.31 14.61 8.09
N SER A 145 12.31 15.31 8.63
CA SER A 145 12.50 16.57 9.37
C SER A 145 12.50 16.43 10.90
N THR A 146 12.31 15.22 11.43
CA THR A 146 12.28 14.96 12.88
C THR A 146 13.15 13.78 13.28
N ASP A 147 13.79 13.89 14.45
CA ASP A 147 14.56 12.81 15.08
C ASP A 147 13.68 11.73 15.77
N HIS A 148 12.36 11.91 15.75
CA HIS A 148 11.41 10.94 16.31
C HIS A 148 11.57 9.55 15.66
N SER A 149 11.55 8.51 16.49
CA SER A 149 11.53 7.12 16.02
C SER A 149 10.11 6.67 15.68
N PHE A 150 9.90 6.15 14.47
CA PHE A 150 8.62 5.64 14.01
C PHE A 150 8.54 4.09 14.06
N GLU A 151 9.46 3.42 14.76
CA GLU A 151 9.51 1.95 14.83
C GLU A 151 8.18 1.29 15.23
N ARG A 152 7.46 1.90 16.20
CA ARG A 152 6.18 1.38 16.69
C ARG A 152 5.01 1.58 15.72
N TRP A 153 5.18 2.38 14.67
CA TRP A 153 4.09 2.68 13.74
C TRP A 153 3.64 1.45 12.96
N GLN A 154 4.51 0.45 12.77
CA GLN A 154 4.09 -0.84 12.21
C GLN A 154 3.09 -1.58 13.10
N THR A 155 3.27 -1.49 14.43
CA THR A 155 2.32 -2.09 15.38
C THR A 155 0.99 -1.34 15.36
N TYR A 156 1.02 -0.01 15.22
CA TYR A 156 -0.21 0.79 15.09
C TYR A 156 -0.94 0.50 13.78
N ALA A 157 -0.22 0.37 12.66
CA ALA A 157 -0.78 -0.05 11.38
C ALA A 157 -1.44 -1.42 11.50
N PHE A 158 -0.75 -2.42 12.07
CA PHE A 158 -1.31 -3.74 12.32
C PHE A 158 -2.57 -3.69 13.21
N GLY A 159 -2.52 -2.94 14.30
CA GLY A 159 -3.69 -2.71 15.16
C GLY A 159 -4.86 -2.07 14.41
N GLY A 160 -4.58 -1.13 13.51
CA GLY A 160 -5.56 -0.52 12.61
C GLY A 160 -6.16 -1.53 11.63
N PHE A 161 -5.36 -2.41 11.02
CA PHE A 161 -5.87 -3.46 10.15
C PHE A 161 -6.78 -4.44 10.91
N ILE A 162 -6.37 -4.93 12.08
CA ILE A 162 -7.21 -5.80 12.91
C ILE A 162 -8.47 -5.07 13.38
N GLY A 163 -8.34 -3.82 13.83
CA GLY A 163 -9.46 -2.99 14.29
C GLY A 163 -10.47 -2.72 13.18
N GLY A 164 -10.00 -2.40 11.98
CA GLY A 164 -10.83 -2.23 10.78
C GLY A 164 -11.56 -3.52 10.41
N MET A 165 -10.88 -4.67 10.46
CA MET A 165 -11.49 -5.99 10.23
C MET A 165 -12.61 -6.30 11.24
N ALA A 166 -12.34 -6.11 12.53
CA ALA A 166 -13.33 -6.34 13.59
C ALA A 166 -14.51 -5.38 13.48
N LEU A 167 -14.25 -4.08 13.26
CA LEU A 167 -15.30 -3.07 13.15
C LEU A 167 -16.19 -3.29 11.93
N GLY A 168 -15.59 -3.63 10.77
CA GLY A 168 -16.36 -3.92 9.57
C GLY A 168 -17.15 -5.23 9.69
N ALA A 169 -16.64 -6.23 10.40
CA ALA A 169 -17.40 -7.45 10.70
C ALA A 169 -18.63 -7.14 11.57
N VAL A 170 -18.49 -6.30 12.60
CA VAL A 170 -19.64 -5.80 13.38
C VAL A 170 -20.59 -5.00 12.49
N GLY A 171 -20.05 -4.14 11.62
CA GLY A 171 -20.84 -3.35 10.67
C GLY A 171 -21.67 -4.18 9.70
N TYR A 172 -21.15 -5.34 9.27
CA TYR A 172 -21.87 -6.26 8.40
C TYR A 172 -23.15 -6.80 9.04
N PHE A 173 -23.16 -7.07 10.36
CA PHE A 173 -24.33 -7.61 11.07
C PHE A 173 -25.22 -6.54 11.71
N VAL A 174 -24.66 -5.37 12.06
CA VAL A 174 -25.34 -4.38 12.91
C VAL A 174 -25.69 -3.10 12.16
N ASN A 175 -24.71 -2.47 11.51
CA ASN A 175 -24.90 -1.17 10.85
C ASN A 175 -23.85 -0.95 9.74
N PRO A 176 -24.27 -0.83 8.47
CA PRO A 176 -23.37 -0.62 7.33
C PRO A 176 -22.47 0.63 7.45
N MET A 177 -22.86 1.65 8.21
CA MET A 177 -22.01 2.83 8.46
C MET A 177 -20.68 2.45 9.15
N LEU A 178 -20.66 1.40 9.95
CA LEU A 178 -19.42 0.92 10.58
C LEU A 178 -18.45 0.31 9.56
N ILE A 179 -18.92 -0.19 8.41
CA ILE A 179 -18.06 -0.64 7.31
C ILE A 179 -17.36 0.56 6.66
N ALA A 180 -18.09 1.68 6.47
CA ALA A 180 -17.48 2.91 5.97
C ALA A 180 -16.42 3.44 6.96
N LEU A 181 -16.71 3.40 8.26
CA LEU A 181 -15.74 3.77 9.29
C LEU A 181 -14.54 2.83 9.32
N ALA A 182 -14.74 1.53 9.13
CA ALA A 182 -13.64 0.56 8.95
C ALA A 182 -12.74 0.93 7.76
N GLY A 183 -13.32 1.39 6.65
CA GLY A 183 -12.57 1.93 5.51
C GLY A 183 -11.67 3.12 5.88
N VAL A 184 -12.15 4.03 6.74
CA VAL A 184 -11.33 5.14 7.26
C VAL A 184 -10.20 4.60 8.14
N ILE A 185 -10.47 3.62 9.00
CA ILE A 185 -9.44 2.99 9.83
C ILE A 185 -8.38 2.30 8.97
N PHE A 186 -8.78 1.57 7.92
CA PHE A 186 -7.84 0.96 6.97
C PHE A 186 -6.98 1.98 6.25
N PHE A 187 -7.56 3.09 5.80
CA PHE A 187 -6.78 4.19 5.23
C PHE A 187 -5.74 4.72 6.22
N LEU A 188 -6.13 4.98 7.48
CA LEU A 188 -5.21 5.46 8.51
C LEU A 188 -4.13 4.41 8.82
N ALA A 189 -4.47 3.12 8.82
CA ALA A 189 -3.51 2.04 8.99
C ALA A 189 -2.46 2.03 7.87
N PHE A 190 -2.87 2.24 6.61
CA PHE A 190 -1.93 2.37 5.49
C PHE A 190 -1.07 3.64 5.55
N VAL A 191 -1.61 4.76 6.04
CA VAL A 191 -0.78 5.96 6.30
C VAL A 191 0.24 5.67 7.40
N CYS A 192 -0.13 4.90 8.43
CA CYS A 192 0.81 4.50 9.47
C CYS A 192 1.91 3.57 8.93
N ASP A 193 1.52 2.59 8.12
CA ASP A 193 2.42 1.65 7.42
C ASP A 193 3.38 2.40 6.49
N LEU A 194 2.87 3.38 5.72
CA LEU A 194 3.68 4.24 4.85
C LEU A 194 4.70 5.06 5.64
N THR A 195 4.28 5.60 6.79
CA THR A 195 5.18 6.35 7.67
C THR A 195 6.29 5.46 8.22
N TYR A 196 5.95 4.23 8.63
CA TYR A 196 6.93 3.24 9.06
C TYR A 196 7.91 2.88 7.94
N GLU A 197 7.43 2.56 6.74
CA GLU A 197 8.29 2.14 5.62
C GLU A 197 9.25 3.25 5.16
N ILE A 198 8.79 4.51 5.14
CA ILE A 198 9.67 5.65 4.84
C ILE A 198 10.70 5.87 5.95
N TRP A 199 10.31 5.75 7.21
CA TRP A 199 11.23 5.82 8.34
C TRP A 199 12.25 4.68 8.32
N ALA A 200 11.83 3.46 8.00
CA ALA A 200 12.70 2.30 7.91
C ALA A 200 13.75 2.44 6.79
N VAL A 201 13.42 3.18 5.72
CA VAL A 201 14.40 3.55 4.68
C VAL A 201 15.40 4.57 5.21
N ARG A 202 14.95 5.60 5.95
CA ARG A 202 15.81 6.61 6.57
C ARG A 202 16.82 5.98 7.53
N GLU A 203 16.37 5.04 8.36
CA GLU A 203 17.17 4.38 9.39
C GLU A 203 17.96 3.15 8.89
N ASP A 204 17.93 2.84 7.60
CA ASP A 204 18.52 1.62 7.05
C ASP A 204 18.05 0.34 7.81
N TYR A 205 16.79 0.32 8.25
CA TYR A 205 16.26 -0.72 9.13
C TYR A 205 16.08 -2.10 8.45
N HIS A 206 16.40 -2.21 7.16
CA HIS A 206 16.15 -3.39 6.35
C HIS A 206 17.45 -3.88 5.70
N ALA A 207 17.55 -5.17 5.39
CA ALA A 207 18.78 -5.68 4.76
C ALA A 207 18.85 -5.42 3.24
N SER A 208 17.76 -4.95 2.61
CA SER A 208 17.63 -4.89 1.15
C SER A 208 16.84 -3.68 0.65
N ASP A 209 17.36 -3.02 -0.38
CA ASP A 209 16.67 -1.99 -1.16
C ASP A 209 15.33 -2.50 -1.70
N LEU A 210 15.31 -3.74 -2.19
CA LEU A 210 14.13 -4.34 -2.81
C LEU A 210 13.02 -4.57 -1.77
N ARG A 211 13.37 -5.02 -0.56
CA ARG A 211 12.39 -5.13 0.54
C ARG A 211 11.72 -3.78 0.80
N SER A 212 12.54 -2.74 0.91
CA SER A 212 12.06 -1.39 1.25
C SER A 212 11.18 -0.83 0.14
N ALA A 213 11.53 -1.09 -1.13
CA ALA A 213 10.73 -0.70 -2.27
C ALA A 213 9.37 -1.42 -2.30
N ILE A 214 9.34 -2.72 -1.97
CA ILE A 214 8.11 -3.51 -1.90
C ILE A 214 7.21 -3.00 -0.76
N GLY A 215 7.77 -2.72 0.41
CA GLY A 215 7.04 -2.16 1.55
C GLY A 215 6.39 -0.81 1.22
N ILE A 216 7.17 0.14 0.70
CA ILE A 216 6.64 1.43 0.22
C ILE A 216 5.54 1.22 -0.82
N TYR A 217 5.75 0.33 -1.81
CA TYR A 217 4.73 0.02 -2.81
C TYR A 217 3.41 -0.44 -2.17
N VAL A 218 3.47 -1.42 -1.24
CA VAL A 218 2.27 -1.94 -0.56
C VAL A 218 1.54 -0.85 0.20
N ALA A 219 2.27 -0.03 0.95
CA ALA A 219 1.70 1.06 1.73
C ALA A 219 1.06 2.14 0.85
N VAL A 220 1.80 2.63 -0.16
CA VAL A 220 1.32 3.64 -1.12
C VAL A 220 0.09 3.15 -1.86
N MET A 221 0.07 1.89 -2.32
CA MET A 221 -1.10 1.34 -3.01
C MET A 221 -2.32 1.22 -2.09
N GLY A 222 -2.13 0.89 -0.82
CA GLY A 222 -3.20 0.87 0.17
C GLY A 222 -3.82 2.25 0.38
N VAL A 223 -2.99 3.29 0.50
CA VAL A 223 -3.44 4.69 0.53
C VAL A 223 -4.19 5.04 -0.76
N PHE A 224 -3.59 4.75 -1.92
CA PHE A 224 -4.16 5.04 -3.24
C PHE A 224 -5.57 4.48 -3.44
N ILE A 225 -5.78 3.20 -3.10
CA ILE A 225 -7.08 2.54 -3.29
C ILE A 225 -8.19 3.23 -2.49
N HIS A 226 -7.93 3.62 -1.25
CA HIS A 226 -8.93 4.30 -0.42
C HIS A 226 -9.22 5.71 -0.95
N VAL A 227 -8.17 6.45 -1.33
CA VAL A 227 -8.33 7.76 -1.97
C VAL A 227 -9.13 7.64 -3.27
N LEU A 228 -8.83 6.64 -4.11
CA LEU A 228 -9.53 6.39 -5.37
C LEU A 228 -11.02 6.15 -5.14
N GLN A 229 -11.40 5.34 -4.15
CA GLN A 229 -12.80 5.10 -3.81
C GLN A 229 -13.53 6.40 -3.45
N TRP A 230 -12.92 7.27 -2.66
CA TRP A 230 -13.52 8.55 -2.29
C TRP A 230 -13.62 9.50 -3.47
N VAL A 231 -12.55 9.64 -4.25
CA VAL A 231 -12.54 10.50 -5.45
C VAL A 231 -13.63 10.09 -6.42
N LEU A 232 -13.76 8.80 -6.74
CA LEU A 232 -14.79 8.33 -7.67
C LEU A 232 -16.21 8.58 -7.13
N ARG A 233 -16.44 8.40 -5.82
CA ARG A 233 -17.73 8.73 -5.20
C ARG A 233 -18.03 10.23 -5.27
N ILE A 234 -17.04 11.07 -5.01
CA ILE A 234 -17.20 12.53 -5.10
C ILE A 234 -17.48 12.96 -6.54
N LEU A 235 -16.73 12.44 -7.52
CA LEU A 235 -16.98 12.72 -8.93
C LEU A 235 -18.40 12.32 -9.35
N ALA A 236 -18.89 11.17 -8.89
CA ALA A 236 -20.26 10.74 -9.14
C ALA A 236 -21.30 11.70 -8.50
N LEU A 237 -21.02 12.25 -7.32
CA LEU A 237 -21.90 13.26 -6.71
C LEU A 237 -21.90 14.60 -7.46
N LEU A 238 -20.80 14.96 -8.11
CA LEU A 238 -20.65 16.21 -8.87
C LEU A 238 -21.19 16.14 -10.30
N ASP A 239 -21.42 14.93 -10.83
CA ASP A 239 -21.98 14.69 -12.18
C ASP A 239 -23.52 14.63 -12.18
N ASN A 240 -24.15 14.62 -10.99
CA ASN A 240 -25.61 14.69 -10.81
C ASN A 240 -26.09 16.13 -10.60
#